data_AF-A0A453C646-F1
#
_entry.id   AF-A0A453C646-F1
#
_cell.length_a   1.000
_cell.length_b   1.000
_cell.length_c   1.000
_cell.angle_alpha   90.00
_cell.angle_beta   90.00
_cell.angle_gamma   90.00
#
_symmetry.space_group_name_H-M   'P 1'
#
loop_
_entity.id
_entity.type
_entity.pdbx_description
1 polymer ?
#
loop_
_entity_poly.entity_id
_entity_poly.type
_entity_poly.pdbx_seq_one_letter_code
_entity_poly.pdbx_strand_id
1 'polypeptide(L)'
;MPGPGAHLLYALSGGAALSRLAGGGRRFGPHHCAVYAANAFLGPDLGAFAEWLASFLPAAAAAAAAGDLAMAAVHHPFYYPLLLGLPLACLYAWLSRWLLRAGLLDAPAGVALSRRQCFLLIAAGSLSHFFLDHLFEENGHSTMYTWILSTGWWKGRAPINPDAVFVVGLLCVCLIGGFVYINR
;
A
#
# COMPACT_ATOMS: atom_id res chain seq x y z
N MET A 1 12.84 -1.99 -7.94
CA MET A 1 11.93 -2.35 -6.84
C MET A 1 12.71 -2.59 -5.56
N PRO A 2 12.46 -1.88 -4.43
CA PRO A 2 12.66 -2.44 -3.10
C PRO A 2 12.30 -3.92 -3.15
N GLY A 3 13.20 -4.77 -2.64
CA GLY A 3 12.94 -6.19 -2.67
C GLY A 3 11.60 -6.49 -1.99
N PRO A 4 10.83 -7.50 -2.46
CA PRO A 4 9.56 -7.93 -1.86
C PRO A 4 9.58 -8.01 -0.32
N GLY A 5 10.73 -8.33 0.27
CA GLY A 5 10.93 -8.37 1.71
C GLY A 5 10.80 -7.01 2.42
N ALA A 6 11.20 -5.90 1.80
CA ALA A 6 11.13 -4.57 2.41
C ALA A 6 9.67 -4.10 2.54
N HIS A 7 8.86 -4.22 1.48
CA HIS A 7 7.43 -3.89 1.56
C HIS A 7 6.69 -4.79 2.54
N LEU A 8 6.94 -6.10 2.46
CA LEU A 8 6.26 -7.04 3.33
C LEU A 8 6.63 -6.78 4.80
N LEU A 9 7.91 -6.57 5.12
CA LEU A 9 8.36 -6.29 6.49
C LEU A 9 7.80 -4.96 7.00
N TYR A 10 7.89 -3.88 6.22
CA TYR A 10 7.35 -2.57 6.61
C TYR A 10 5.85 -2.62 6.83
N ALA A 11 5.11 -3.24 5.91
CA ALA A 11 3.66 -3.28 6.00
C ALA A 11 3.16 -4.27 7.07
N LEU A 12 3.79 -5.44 7.25
CA LEU A 12 3.42 -6.35 8.35
C LEU A 12 3.75 -5.74 9.72
N SER A 13 4.94 -5.15 9.89
CA SER A 13 5.33 -4.52 11.14
C SER A 13 4.47 -3.29 11.45
N GLY A 14 4.20 -2.45 10.45
CA GLY A 14 3.26 -1.33 10.53
C GLY A 14 1.87 -1.80 10.91
N GLY A 15 1.30 -2.77 10.19
CA GLY A 15 -0.01 -3.34 10.50
C GLY A 15 -0.09 -3.93 11.91
N ALA A 16 0.94 -4.67 12.36
CA ALA A 16 0.99 -5.24 13.70
C ALA A 16 1.09 -4.16 14.80
N ALA A 17 1.93 -3.14 14.60
CA ALA A 17 2.05 -2.01 15.52
C ALA A 17 0.73 -1.24 15.63
N LEU A 18 0.12 -0.94 14.49
CA LEU A 18 -1.18 -0.30 14.38
C LEU A 18 -2.27 -1.12 15.09
N SER A 19 -2.31 -2.44 14.87
CA SER A 19 -3.24 -3.34 15.56
C SER A 19 -3.06 -3.38 17.08
N ARG A 20 -1.83 -3.21 17.59
CA ARG A 20 -1.55 -3.10 19.02
C ARG A 20 -2.00 -1.77 19.62
N LEU A 21 -1.78 -0.66 18.91
CA LEU A 21 -2.15 0.68 19.37
C LEU A 21 -3.67 0.88 19.46
N ALA A 22 -4.46 0.10 18.72
CA ALA A 22 -5.92 0.17 18.71
C ALA A 22 -6.62 -0.32 20.01
N GLY A 23 -5.91 -0.95 20.95
CA GLY A 23 -6.46 -1.32 22.27
C GLY A 23 -7.53 -2.44 22.27
N GLY A 24 -8.24 -2.58 23.39
CA GLY A 24 -9.14 -3.72 23.67
C GLY A 24 -10.45 -3.76 22.88
N GLY A 25 -10.93 -2.64 22.35
CA GLY A 25 -12.16 -2.53 21.53
C GLY A 25 -11.92 -2.64 20.02
N ARG A 26 -10.74 -3.07 19.59
CA ARG A 26 -10.28 -2.99 18.21
C ARG A 26 -11.11 -3.84 17.24
N ARG A 27 -11.54 -3.22 16.14
CA ARG A 27 -12.06 -3.94 14.96
C ARG A 27 -10.93 -4.45 14.07
N PHE A 28 -9.78 -3.78 14.13
CA PHE A 28 -8.60 -4.10 13.32
C PHE A 28 -7.82 -5.32 13.87
N GLY A 29 -8.16 -6.50 13.37
CA GLY A 29 -7.48 -7.77 13.66
C GLY A 29 -6.40 -8.21 12.63
N PRO A 30 -5.77 -9.38 12.85
CA PRO A 30 -4.64 -9.90 12.07
C PRO A 30 -4.90 -10.03 10.57
N HIS A 31 -6.13 -10.39 10.18
CA HIS A 31 -6.50 -10.52 8.77
C HIS A 31 -6.52 -9.17 8.02
N HIS A 32 -6.76 -8.06 8.74
CA HIS A 32 -6.62 -6.73 8.17
C HIS A 32 -5.16 -6.34 7.98
N CYS A 33 -4.27 -6.74 8.90
CA CYS A 33 -2.83 -6.59 8.72
C CYS A 33 -2.34 -7.35 7.48
N ALA A 34 -2.84 -8.57 7.29
CA ALA A 34 -2.50 -9.38 6.12
C ALA A 34 -2.96 -8.71 4.82
N VAL A 35 -4.18 -8.18 4.77
CA VAL A 35 -4.69 -7.47 3.58
C VAL A 35 -3.95 -6.16 3.34
N TYR A 36 -3.68 -5.40 4.39
CA TYR A 36 -2.84 -4.20 4.30
C TYR A 36 -1.47 -4.51 3.70
N ALA A 37 -0.79 -5.53 4.22
CA ALA A 37 0.53 -5.93 3.76
C ALA A 37 0.52 -6.51 2.34
N ALA A 38 -0.46 -7.35 2.01
CA ALA A 38 -0.63 -7.87 0.67
C ALA A 38 -0.89 -6.74 -0.34
N ASN A 39 -1.70 -5.74 0.02
CA ASN A 39 -1.98 -4.60 -0.85
C ASN A 39 -0.78 -3.64 -0.98
N ALA A 40 -0.02 -3.44 0.10
CA ALA A 40 1.22 -2.65 0.07
C ALA A 40 2.34 -3.34 -0.71
N PHE A 41 2.29 -4.66 -0.82
CA PHE A 41 3.24 -5.44 -1.61
C PHE A 41 2.80 -5.55 -3.08
N LEU A 42 1.61 -6.10 -3.34
CA LEU A 42 1.16 -6.46 -4.69
C LEU A 42 0.34 -5.39 -5.40
N GLY A 43 -0.30 -4.49 -4.65
CA GLY A 43 -1.43 -3.72 -5.13
C GLY A 43 -1.11 -2.90 -6.38
N PRO A 44 -0.33 -1.81 -6.27
CA PRO A 44 0.02 -0.99 -7.43
C PRO A 44 0.86 -1.72 -8.49
N ASP A 45 1.67 -2.71 -8.07
CA ASP A 45 2.42 -3.60 -8.96
C ASP A 45 1.56 -4.47 -9.88
N LEU A 46 0.24 -4.57 -9.65
CA LEU A 46 -0.68 -5.18 -10.61
C LEU A 46 -0.64 -4.48 -11.99
N GLY A 47 -0.25 -3.20 -12.03
CA GLY A 47 -0.01 -2.48 -13.28
C GLY A 47 1.16 -3.06 -14.06
N ALA A 48 2.32 -3.22 -13.40
CA ALA A 48 3.52 -3.82 -13.99
C ALA A 48 3.30 -5.29 -14.37
N PHE A 49 2.52 -6.02 -13.56
CA PHE A 49 2.11 -7.39 -13.89
C PHE A 49 1.23 -7.43 -15.16
N ALA A 50 0.30 -6.48 -15.33
CA ALA A 50 -0.53 -6.40 -16.52
C ALA A 50 0.29 -6.06 -17.78
N GLU A 51 1.25 -5.15 -17.66
CA GLU A 51 2.22 -4.84 -18.73
C GLU A 51 3.05 -6.07 -19.11
N TRP A 52 3.60 -6.77 -18.11
CA TRP A 52 4.32 -8.02 -18.32
C TRP A 52 3.45 -9.09 -18.99
N LEU A 53 2.19 -9.26 -18.56
CA LEU A 53 1.26 -10.20 -19.19
C LEU A 53 0.98 -9.84 -20.66
N ALA A 54 0.82 -8.54 -20.96
CA ALA A 54 0.60 -8.05 -22.31
C ALA A 54 1.79 -8.32 -23.24
N SER A 55 3.02 -8.40 -22.71
CA SER A 55 4.23 -8.70 -23.49
C SER A 55 4.25 -10.11 -24.11
N PHE A 56 3.46 -11.04 -23.59
CA PHE A 56 3.32 -12.40 -24.17
C PHE A 56 2.32 -12.47 -25.32
N LEU A 57 1.51 -11.44 -25.50
CA LEU A 57 0.56 -11.40 -26.61
C LEU A 57 1.33 -11.09 -27.91
N PRO A 58 1.00 -11.76 -29.03
CA PRO A 58 1.63 -11.45 -30.32
C PRO A 58 1.50 -9.96 -30.60
N ALA A 59 2.55 -9.36 -31.19
CA ALA A 59 2.84 -7.92 -31.33
C ALA A 59 1.71 -7.07 -31.96
N ALA A 60 0.54 -7.03 -31.34
CA ALA A 60 -0.52 -6.11 -31.61
C ALA A 60 -0.21 -4.85 -30.80
N ALA A 61 0.02 -3.73 -31.48
CA ALA A 61 0.24 -2.43 -30.84
C ALA A 61 -0.83 -2.12 -29.78
N ALA A 62 -2.05 -2.64 -29.94
CA ALA A 62 -3.13 -2.54 -28.97
C ALA A 62 -2.86 -3.25 -27.63
N ALA A 63 -2.20 -4.42 -27.63
CA ALA A 63 -1.89 -5.16 -26.40
C ALA A 63 -0.81 -4.44 -25.59
N ALA A 64 0.25 -3.98 -26.26
CA ALA A 64 1.29 -3.17 -25.63
C ALA A 64 0.70 -1.86 -25.06
N ALA A 65 -0.09 -1.13 -25.86
CA ALA A 65 -0.75 0.09 -25.40
C ALA A 65 -1.71 -0.14 -24.22
N ALA A 66 -2.39 -1.30 -24.16
CA ALA A 66 -3.22 -1.66 -23.03
C ALA A 66 -2.41 -1.96 -21.76
N GLY A 67 -1.25 -2.63 -21.91
CA GLY A 67 -0.30 -2.87 -20.82
C GLY A 67 0.26 -1.56 -20.25
N ASP A 68 0.75 -0.67 -21.12
CA ASP A 68 1.28 0.64 -20.75
C ASP A 68 0.21 1.49 -20.04
N LEU A 69 -1.02 1.48 -20.57
CA LEU A 69 -2.15 2.19 -19.96
C LEU A 69 -2.50 1.60 -18.59
N ALA A 70 -2.49 0.27 -18.46
CA ALA A 70 -2.73 -0.39 -17.18
C ALA A 70 -1.65 -0.03 -16.15
N MET A 71 -0.38 -0.04 -16.55
CA MET A 71 0.73 0.40 -15.69
C MET A 71 0.55 1.86 -15.27
N ALA A 72 0.33 2.77 -16.22
CA ALA A 72 0.15 4.19 -15.94
C ALA A 72 -1.08 4.49 -15.06
N ALA A 73 -2.17 3.75 -15.22
CA ALA A 73 -3.39 3.95 -14.46
C ALA A 73 -3.34 3.29 -13.07
N VAL A 74 -2.82 2.07 -12.98
CA VAL A 74 -2.79 1.29 -11.73
C VAL A 74 -1.60 1.69 -10.86
N HIS A 75 -0.46 2.04 -11.43
CA HIS A 75 0.72 2.46 -10.67
C HIS A 75 0.74 3.98 -10.40
N HIS A 76 -0.42 4.65 -10.42
CA HIS A 76 -0.53 6.06 -10.08
C HIS A 76 -1.16 6.27 -8.69
N PRO A 77 -0.55 7.10 -7.81
CA PRO A 77 -0.92 7.20 -6.40
C PRO A 77 -2.36 7.65 -6.14
N PHE A 78 -2.95 8.40 -7.07
CA PHE A 78 -4.35 8.84 -6.97
C PHE A 78 -5.32 7.94 -7.74
N TYR A 79 -4.86 7.29 -8.81
CA TYR A 79 -5.76 6.48 -9.63
C TYR A 79 -5.92 5.08 -9.05
N TYR A 80 -4.89 4.51 -8.45
CA TYR A 80 -4.99 3.21 -7.79
C TYR A 80 -6.12 3.14 -6.76
N PRO A 81 -6.20 4.06 -5.77
CA PRO A 81 -7.27 3.98 -4.77
C PRO A 81 -8.65 4.10 -5.41
N LEU A 82 -8.80 4.88 -6.47
CA LEU A 82 -10.09 5.09 -7.13
C LEU A 82 -10.48 3.90 -8.02
N LEU A 83 -9.58 3.42 -8.86
CA LEU A 83 -9.86 2.38 -9.86
C LEU A 83 -9.91 1.00 -9.24
N LEU A 84 -8.89 0.62 -8.45
CA LEU A 84 -8.81 -0.70 -7.81
C LEU A 84 -9.15 -0.66 -6.33
N GLY A 85 -8.85 0.44 -5.62
CA GLY A 85 -9.12 0.53 -4.19
C GLY A 85 -10.61 0.46 -3.85
N LEU A 86 -11.48 1.11 -4.60
CA LEU A 86 -12.93 1.03 -4.43
C LEU A 86 -13.49 -0.40 -4.61
N PRO A 87 -13.26 -1.09 -5.75
CA PRO A 87 -13.76 -2.45 -5.91
C PRO A 87 -13.12 -3.43 -4.92
N LEU A 88 -11.81 -3.34 -4.65
CA LEU A 88 -11.14 -4.19 -3.66
C LEU A 88 -11.70 -3.98 -2.26
N ALA A 89 -12.01 -2.74 -1.88
CA ALA A 89 -12.64 -2.46 -0.59
C ALA A 89 -14.04 -3.07 -0.48
N CYS A 90 -14.84 -3.01 -1.54
CA CYS A 90 -16.16 -3.65 -1.59
C CYS A 90 -16.05 -5.17 -1.50
N LEU A 91 -15.15 -5.78 -2.28
CA LEU A 91 -14.86 -7.21 -2.28
C LEU A 91 -14.40 -7.67 -0.90
N TYR A 92 -13.41 -7.01 -0.34
CA TYR A 92 -12.86 -7.35 0.96
C TYR A 92 -13.90 -7.18 2.08
N ALA A 93 -14.69 -6.11 2.06
CA ALA A 93 -15.76 -5.92 3.03
C ALA A 93 -16.81 -7.05 2.94
N TRP A 94 -17.14 -7.51 1.74
CA TRP A 94 -18.05 -8.65 1.55
C TRP A 94 -17.43 -9.96 2.04
N LEU A 95 -16.20 -10.26 1.61
CA LEU A 95 -15.51 -11.51 1.94
C LEU A 95 -15.21 -11.62 3.44
N SER A 96 -14.69 -10.56 4.06
CA SER A 96 -14.41 -10.55 5.51
C SER A 96 -15.68 -10.79 6.33
N ARG A 97 -16.80 -10.15 5.98
CA ARG A 97 -18.10 -10.41 6.63
C ARG A 97 -18.53 -11.86 6.49
N TRP A 98 -18.38 -12.44 5.30
CA TRP A 98 -18.75 -13.83 5.06
C TRP A 98 -17.88 -14.79 5.89
N LEU A 99 -16.56 -14.61 5.86
CA LEU A 99 -15.61 -15.43 6.62
C LEU A 99 -15.77 -15.29 8.14
N LEU A 100 -16.08 -14.09 8.64
CA LEU A 100 -16.38 -13.86 10.05
C LEU A 100 -17.64 -14.61 10.49
N ARG A 101 -18.70 -14.59 9.67
CA ARG A 101 -19.92 -15.37 9.95
C ARG A 101 -19.68 -16.88 9.92
N ALA A 102 -18.73 -17.33 9.09
CA ALA A 102 -18.32 -18.72 9.02
C ALA A 102 -17.38 -19.14 10.17
N GLY A 103 -16.97 -18.22 11.05
CA GLY A 103 -16.02 -18.51 12.13
C GLY A 103 -14.59 -18.77 11.66
N LEU A 104 -14.26 -18.41 10.41
CA LEU A 104 -12.94 -18.62 9.81
C LEU A 104 -11.96 -17.48 10.07
N LEU A 105 -12.47 -16.32 10.50
CA LEU A 105 -11.67 -15.15 10.87
C LEU A 105 -12.00 -14.71 12.28
N ASP A 106 -11.00 -14.16 12.96
CA ASP A 106 -11.17 -13.45 14.22
C ASP A 106 -11.29 -11.94 13.97
N ALA A 107 -12.36 -11.36 14.51
CA ALA A 107 -12.48 -9.93 14.74
C ALA A 107 -12.55 -9.70 16.26
N PRO A 108 -11.59 -8.99 16.87
CA PRO A 108 -11.57 -8.83 18.33
C PRO A 108 -12.83 -8.16 18.90
N ALA A 109 -13.45 -7.26 18.12
CA ALA A 109 -14.73 -6.64 18.45
C ALA A 109 -15.97 -7.40 17.91
N GLY A 110 -15.80 -8.54 17.24
CA GLY A 110 -16.89 -9.31 16.60
C GLY A 110 -17.57 -8.64 15.41
N VAL A 111 -17.12 -7.44 15.01
CA VAL A 111 -17.74 -6.63 13.96
C VAL A 111 -16.76 -6.43 12.81
N ALA A 112 -17.22 -6.72 11.59
CA ALA A 112 -16.45 -6.48 10.37
C ALA A 112 -16.26 -4.97 10.10
N LEU A 113 -15.18 -4.61 9.41
CA LEU A 113 -15.00 -3.25 8.92
C LEU A 113 -16.10 -2.85 7.93
N SER A 114 -16.49 -1.58 7.98
CA SER A 114 -17.38 -0.97 6.99
C SER A 114 -16.65 -0.82 5.64
N ARG A 115 -17.40 -0.65 4.54
CA ARG A 115 -16.80 -0.43 3.21
C ARG A 115 -15.85 0.77 3.19
N ARG A 116 -16.18 1.84 3.92
CA ARG A 116 -15.32 3.03 4.05
C ARG A 116 -14.03 2.71 4.79
N GLN A 117 -14.10 1.93 5.86
CA GLN A 117 -12.91 1.49 6.60
C GLN A 117 -12.03 0.55 5.74
N CYS A 118 -12.64 -0.36 4.97
CA CYS A 118 -11.91 -1.18 4.01
C CYS A 118 -11.25 -0.34 2.90
N PHE A 119 -11.92 0.70 2.41
CA PHE A 119 -11.34 1.61 1.43
C PHE A 119 -10.11 2.32 1.98
N LEU A 120 -10.21 2.86 3.19
CA LEU A 120 -9.07 3.49 3.86
C LEU A 120 -7.93 2.49 4.11
N LEU A 121 -8.24 1.23 4.41
CA LEU A 121 -7.24 0.18 4.56
C LEU A 121 -6.47 -0.09 3.27
N ILE A 122 -7.18 -0.25 2.15
CA ILE A 122 -6.57 -0.48 0.84
C ILE A 122 -5.78 0.75 0.38
N ALA A 123 -6.34 1.95 0.54
CA ALA A 123 -5.64 3.20 0.24
C ALA A 123 -4.36 3.35 1.09
N ALA A 124 -4.41 3.03 2.38
CA ALA A 124 -3.24 3.04 3.25
C ALA A 124 -2.17 2.04 2.76
N GLY A 125 -2.59 0.84 2.36
CA GLY A 125 -1.69 -0.16 1.77
C GLY A 125 -1.00 0.38 0.52
N SER A 126 -1.75 0.89 -0.45
CA SER A 126 -1.17 1.41 -1.69
C SER A 126 -0.30 2.65 -1.47
N LEU A 127 -0.67 3.55 -0.57
CA LEU A 127 0.18 4.70 -0.23
C LEU A 127 1.49 4.26 0.43
N SER A 128 1.45 3.18 1.21
CA SER A 128 2.66 2.59 1.78
C SER A 128 3.54 1.97 0.70
N HIS A 129 2.94 1.33 -0.31
CA HIS A 129 3.67 0.87 -1.50
C HIS A 129 4.41 2.02 -2.18
N PHE A 130 3.70 3.06 -2.62
CA PHE A 130 4.32 4.21 -3.28
C PHE A 130 5.36 4.93 -2.43
N PHE A 131 5.14 5.01 -1.12
CA PHE A 131 6.13 5.55 -0.19
C PHE A 131 7.41 4.72 -0.20
N LEU A 132 7.29 3.40 -0.16
CA LEU A 132 8.43 2.50 -0.19
C LEU A 132 9.13 2.53 -1.54
N ASP A 133 8.39 2.59 -2.64
CA ASP A 133 9.00 2.76 -3.96
C ASP A 133 9.74 4.11 -4.04
N HIS A 134 9.18 5.20 -3.52
CA HIS A 134 9.93 6.45 -3.44
C HIS A 134 11.16 6.35 -2.53
N LEU A 135 11.06 5.62 -1.41
CA LEU A 135 12.13 5.53 -0.43
C LEU A 135 13.27 4.62 -0.91
N PHE A 136 12.98 3.59 -1.71
CA PHE A 136 13.92 2.54 -2.10
C PHE A 136 14.13 2.41 -3.62
N GLU A 137 13.32 3.05 -4.47
CA GLU A 137 13.15 2.75 -5.90
C GLU A 137 13.36 3.87 -6.90
N GLU A 138 14.13 4.91 -6.57
CA GLU A 138 14.93 5.52 -7.64
C GLU A 138 16.04 4.54 -8.14
N ASN A 139 15.79 3.21 -8.18
CA ASN A 139 16.71 2.15 -8.57
C ASN A 139 18.11 2.23 -7.90
N GLY A 140 18.18 2.75 -6.66
CA GLY A 140 19.48 3.00 -6.01
C GLY A 140 20.30 4.17 -6.58
N HIS A 141 19.73 4.97 -7.49
CA HIS A 141 20.36 6.15 -8.10
C HIS A 141 20.06 7.45 -7.35
N SER A 142 19.06 7.50 -6.45
CA SER A 142 18.83 8.72 -5.68
C SER A 142 19.94 8.88 -4.65
N THR A 143 20.52 10.07 -4.64
CA THR A 143 21.44 10.51 -3.61
C THR A 143 20.79 10.45 -2.22
N MET A 144 19.45 10.55 -2.14
CA MET A 144 18.67 10.37 -0.91
C MET A 144 18.69 8.92 -0.41
N TYR A 145 18.54 7.92 -1.28
CA TYR A 145 18.64 6.50 -0.90
C TYR A 145 20.06 6.14 -0.47
N THR A 146 21.07 6.60 -1.22
CA THR A 146 22.48 6.46 -0.82
C THR A 146 22.72 7.09 0.56
N TRP A 147 22.10 8.23 0.85
CA TRP A 147 22.22 8.92 2.14
C TRP A 147 21.56 8.16 3.31
N ILE A 148 20.35 7.61 3.11
CA ILE A 148 19.67 6.79 4.12
C ILE A 148 20.52 5.56 4.47
N LEU A 149 21.08 4.90 3.46
CA LEU A 149 21.96 3.74 3.65
C LEU A 149 23.35 4.11 4.19
N SER A 150 23.86 5.33 3.96
CA SER A 150 25.20 5.76 4.41
C SER A 150 25.29 6.09 5.91
N THR A 151 24.34 5.65 6.73
CA THR A 151 24.18 6.06 8.14
C THR A 151 23.99 7.57 8.34
N GLY A 152 23.57 8.30 7.29
CA GLY A 152 23.32 9.73 7.33
C GLY A 152 24.55 10.62 7.11
N TRP A 153 25.71 10.06 6.75
CA TRP A 153 26.91 10.85 6.47
C TRP A 153 26.97 11.30 5.01
N TRP A 154 27.13 12.61 4.79
CA TRP A 154 27.33 13.21 3.47
C TRP A 154 28.33 14.37 3.52
N LYS A 155 29.10 14.55 2.45
CA LYS A 155 29.88 15.78 2.24
C LYS A 155 28.99 16.82 1.58
N GLY A 156 28.61 17.85 2.33
CA GLY A 156 27.76 18.95 1.84
C GLY A 156 26.30 18.83 2.30
N ARG A 157 25.39 19.50 1.60
CA ARG A 157 23.96 19.50 1.95
C ARG A 157 23.33 18.15 1.63
N ALA A 158 22.50 17.65 2.55
CA ALA A 158 21.73 16.43 2.30
C ALA A 158 20.84 16.61 1.06
N PRO A 159 20.77 15.61 0.17
CA PRO A 159 20.01 15.66 -1.08
C PRO A 159 18.51 15.43 -0.82
N ILE A 160 17.94 16.21 0.09
CA ILE A 160 16.54 16.11 0.49
C ILE A 160 15.71 16.91 -0.51
N ASN A 161 14.79 16.26 -1.20
CA ASN A 161 13.77 16.94 -1.99
C ASN A 161 12.63 17.42 -1.05
N PRO A 162 12.48 18.73 -0.83
CA PRO A 162 11.48 19.25 0.10
C PRO A 162 10.03 18.96 -0.34
N ASP A 163 9.77 18.88 -1.64
CA ASP A 163 8.43 18.58 -2.17
C ASP A 163 8.06 17.13 -1.85
N ALA A 164 9.00 16.20 -2.02
CA ALA A 164 8.82 14.80 -1.64
C ALA A 164 8.59 14.65 -0.12
N VAL A 165 9.34 15.38 0.71
CA VAL A 165 9.13 15.39 2.18
C VAL A 165 7.74 15.89 2.53
N PHE A 166 7.27 16.96 1.88
CA PHE A 166 5.95 17.52 2.14
C PHE A 166 4.84 16.54 1.73
N VAL A 167 4.91 15.99 0.52
CA VAL A 167 3.92 15.04 0.00
C VAL A 167 3.89 13.77 0.86
N VAL A 168 5.06 13.16 1.11
CA VAL A 168 5.17 11.95 1.94
C VAL A 168 4.71 12.23 3.37
N GLY A 169 5.13 13.35 3.96
CA GLY A 169 4.71 13.75 5.30
C GLY A 169 3.19 13.91 5.40
N LEU A 170 2.57 14.56 4.41
CA LEU A 170 1.13 14.68 4.31
C LEU A 170 0.45 13.31 4.20
N LEU A 171 0.95 12.44 3.31
CA LEU A 171 0.44 11.08 3.15
C LEU A 171 0.55 10.25 4.45
N CYS A 172 1.68 10.34 5.16
CA CYS A 172 1.88 9.69 6.45
C CYS A 172 0.90 10.23 7.50
N VAL A 173 0.71 11.54 7.58
CA VAL A 173 -0.27 12.17 8.49
C VAL A 173 -1.69 11.71 8.15
N CYS A 174 -2.06 11.68 6.87
CA CYS A 174 -3.36 11.17 6.43
C CYS A 174 -3.54 9.68 6.75
N LEU A 175 -2.50 8.87 6.60
CA LEU A 175 -2.53 7.44 6.90
C LEU A 175 -2.67 7.18 8.41
N ILE A 176 -1.86 7.86 9.23
CA ILE A 176 -1.93 7.77 10.70
C ILE A 176 -3.27 8.33 11.20
N GLY A 177 -3.71 9.49 10.70
CA GLY A 177 -4.97 10.12 11.08
C GLY A 177 -6.19 9.29 10.66
N GLY A 178 -6.17 8.74 9.43
CA GLY A 178 -7.17 7.80 8.95
C GLY A 178 -7.23 6.54 9.81
N PHE A 179 -6.06 6.01 10.21
CA PHE A 179 -5.99 4.87 11.11
C PHE A 179 -6.58 5.17 12.49
N VAL A 180 -6.24 6.30 13.10
CA VAL A 180 -6.82 6.74 14.39
C VAL A 180 -8.33 6.89 14.28
N TYR A 181 -8.84 7.43 13.17
CA TYR A 181 -10.27 7.56 12.91
C TYR A 181 -10.98 6.21 12.79
N ILE A 182 -10.36 5.21 12.15
CA ILE A 182 -10.93 3.86 12.00
C ILE A 182 -11.05 3.12 13.35
N ASN A 183 -10.16 3.41 14.30
CA ASN A 183 -10.06 2.72 15.58
C ASN A 183 -10.67 3.49 16.76
N ARG A 184 -11.33 4.61 16.51
CA ARG A 184 -12.30 5.22 17.43
C ARG A 184 -13.70 4.67 17.13
#